data_AF-A0A7Y0K6Q1-F1
#
_entry.id   AF-A0A7Y0K6Q1-F1
#
_cell.length_a   1.000
_cell.length_b   1.000
_cell.length_c   1.000
_cell.angle_alpha   90.00
_cell.angle_beta   90.00
_cell.angle_gamma   90.00
#
_symmetry.space_group_name_H-M   'P 1'
#
loop_
_entity.id
_entity.type
_entity.pdbx_description
1 polymer ?
#
loop_
_entity_poly.entity_id
_entity_poly.type
_entity_poly.pdbx_seq_one_letter_code
_entity_poly.pdbx_strand_id
1 'polypeptide(L)'
;MLQRTSVVDSVKVRTVSFSSIVEIGDATYHQAFSRALAVQRQQELFYGTEGVYEEYDVFKEPIPLIPIIENVECHFENVKPIIKVHHIDITGISSSSLLQIGNCRHMYTEARIKHIRQIEQSIATEVGDNLIQLNEPSQLGIPTSESPVSVTGTDIMGSPFSGVGPEQEQ
;
A
#
# COMPACT_ATOMS: atom_id res chain seq x y z
N MET A 1 42.11 -6.10 24.48
CA MET A 1 40.83 -6.76 24.19
C MET A 1 40.96 -7.51 22.88
N LEU A 2 40.53 -8.77 22.81
CA LEU A 2 40.45 -9.49 21.54
C LEU A 2 39.24 -8.97 20.76
N GLN A 3 39.44 -8.58 19.49
CA GLN A 3 38.33 -8.30 18.60
C GLN A 3 37.55 -9.58 18.34
N ARG A 4 36.22 -9.46 18.27
CA ARG A 4 35.33 -10.58 17.96
C ARG A 4 35.53 -10.97 16.49
N THR A 5 35.83 -12.24 16.23
CA THR A 5 36.04 -12.80 14.90
C THR A 5 34.87 -13.67 14.48
N SER A 6 34.38 -13.45 13.26
CA SER A 6 33.39 -14.30 12.61
C SER A 6 34.08 -15.42 11.85
N VAL A 7 33.82 -16.67 12.22
CA VAL A 7 34.37 -17.85 11.56
C VAL A 7 33.22 -18.64 10.94
N VAL A 8 33.17 -18.65 9.61
CA VAL A 8 32.12 -19.33 8.84
C VAL A 8 32.76 -20.47 8.04
N ASP A 9 32.28 -21.72 8.18
CA ASP A 9 32.87 -22.85 7.43
C ASP A 9 32.47 -22.82 5.95
N SER A 10 31.24 -22.40 5.65
CA SER A 10 30.74 -22.33 4.27
C SER A 10 29.66 -21.26 4.11
N VAL A 11 29.75 -20.51 3.00
CA VAL A 11 28.75 -19.53 2.58
C VAL A 11 28.25 -19.91 1.19
N LYS A 12 26.94 -19.94 1.01
CA LYS A 12 26.28 -20.17 -0.28
C LYS A 12 25.30 -19.05 -0.50
N VAL A 13 25.50 -18.30 -1.58
CA VAL A 13 24.59 -17.23 -2.01
C VAL A 13 24.20 -17.53 -3.45
N ARG A 14 22.92 -17.76 -3.71
CA ARG A 14 22.47 -18.11 -5.08
C ARG A 14 22.28 -16.88 -5.96
N THR A 15 21.91 -15.73 -5.40
CA THR A 15 21.65 -14.51 -6.17
C THR A 15 22.06 -13.26 -5.42
N VAL A 16 22.69 -12.33 -6.12
CA VAL A 16 23.05 -11.00 -5.62
C VAL A 16 22.61 -9.99 -6.68
N SER A 17 21.69 -9.09 -6.36
CA SER A 17 21.09 -8.18 -7.33
C SER A 17 20.83 -6.77 -6.79
N PHE A 18 20.60 -5.81 -7.69
CA PHE A 18 20.19 -4.43 -7.39
C PHE A 18 20.99 -3.74 -6.26
N SER A 19 22.24 -3.37 -6.53
CA SER A 19 23.12 -2.68 -5.57
C SER A 19 23.35 -3.42 -4.26
N SER A 20 23.31 -4.76 -4.27
CA SER A 20 23.60 -5.57 -3.09
C SER A 20 25.07 -5.96 -3.01
N ILE A 21 25.58 -6.13 -1.79
CA ILE A 21 26.99 -6.39 -1.50
C ILE A 21 27.11 -7.68 -0.68
N VAL A 22 28.04 -8.55 -1.08
CA VAL A 22 28.53 -9.66 -0.25
C VAL A 22 29.97 -9.36 0.13
N GLU A 23 30.23 -9.28 1.42
CA GLU A 23 31.54 -8.94 1.96
C GLU A 23 32.01 -9.99 2.97
N ILE A 24 33.27 -10.38 2.85
CA ILE A 24 33.96 -11.28 3.79
C ILE A 24 35.16 -10.50 4.31
N GLY A 25 35.04 -9.97 5.52
CA GLY A 25 36.00 -9.06 6.11
C GLY A 25 35.34 -7.93 6.90
N ASP A 26 36.20 -7.09 7.45
CA ASP A 26 35.81 -5.94 8.24
C ASP A 26 35.78 -4.68 7.37
N ALA A 27 34.81 -3.82 7.64
CA ALA A 27 34.63 -2.54 6.97
C ALA A 27 34.37 -1.43 7.97
N THR A 28 34.78 -0.22 7.61
CA THR A 28 34.41 0.96 8.39
C THR A 28 33.09 1.55 7.92
N TYR A 29 32.85 1.55 6.60
CA TYR A 29 31.69 2.20 5.98
C TYR A 29 31.07 1.30 4.92
N HIS A 30 29.75 1.12 4.99
CA HIS A 30 28.93 0.60 3.91
C HIS A 30 27.87 1.61 3.53
N GLN A 31 27.76 1.86 2.22
CA GLN A 31 26.70 2.66 1.67
C GLN A 31 26.12 1.95 0.44
N ALA A 32 24.82 1.63 0.49
CA ALA A 32 24.11 1.04 -0.65
C ALA A 32 22.81 1.79 -0.93
N PHE A 33 22.51 1.98 -2.20
CA PHE A 33 21.33 2.73 -2.64
C PHE A 33 20.69 2.10 -3.88
N SER A 34 19.36 1.99 -3.86
CA SER A 34 18.59 1.35 -4.92
C SER A 34 17.22 1.99 -5.02
N ARG A 35 16.84 2.35 -6.25
CA ARG A 35 15.50 2.82 -6.61
C ARG A 35 14.95 1.97 -7.74
N ALA A 36 13.68 1.59 -7.67
CA ALA A 36 13.04 0.83 -8.73
C ALA A 36 11.56 1.22 -8.91
N LEU A 37 11.16 1.39 -10.16
CA LEU A 37 9.76 1.40 -10.58
C LEU A 37 9.42 0.00 -11.13
N ALA A 38 8.48 -0.68 -10.49
CA ALA A 38 8.02 -1.99 -10.90
C ALA A 38 6.61 -1.86 -11.49
N VAL A 39 6.54 -1.55 -12.78
CA VAL A 39 5.28 -1.40 -13.52
C VAL A 39 4.84 -2.76 -14.03
N GLN A 40 3.65 -3.18 -13.62
CA GLN A 40 2.98 -4.38 -14.10
C GLN A 40 1.73 -3.99 -14.86
N ARG A 41 1.65 -4.43 -16.11
CA ARG A 41 0.49 -4.21 -16.99
C ARG A 41 -0.29 -5.49 -17.19
N GLN A 42 -1.58 -5.34 -17.48
CA GLN A 42 -2.43 -6.44 -17.95
C GLN A 42 -2.01 -6.92 -19.35
N GLN A 43 -1.60 -6.00 -20.23
CA GLN A 43 -1.06 -6.30 -21.55
C GLN A 43 0.47 -6.14 -21.56
N GLU A 44 1.18 -6.99 -22.32
CA GLU A 44 2.65 -6.97 -22.47
C GLU A 44 3.14 -5.82 -23.36
N LEU A 45 2.85 -4.57 -22.97
CA LEU A 45 3.31 -3.36 -23.65
C LEU A 45 4.48 -2.75 -22.88
N PHE A 46 5.60 -2.50 -23.57
CA PHE A 46 6.81 -1.90 -23.01
C PHE A 46 7.12 -0.60 -23.75
N TYR A 47 7.10 0.53 -23.03
CA TYR A 47 7.29 1.85 -23.64
C TYR A 47 8.75 2.33 -23.61
N GLY A 48 9.67 1.53 -23.08
CA GLY A 48 11.10 1.85 -22.93
C GLY A 48 11.39 2.83 -21.78
N THR A 49 10.49 3.78 -21.54
CA THR A 49 10.49 4.66 -20.37
C THR A 49 9.21 4.43 -19.58
N GLU A 50 9.33 3.71 -18.46
CA GLU A 50 8.18 3.27 -17.67
C GLU A 50 7.67 4.32 -16.68
N GLY A 51 8.47 5.36 -16.42
CA GLY A 51 8.13 6.48 -15.56
C GLY A 51 9.38 7.18 -15.03
N VAL A 52 9.16 8.33 -14.40
CA VAL A 52 10.20 9.17 -13.82
C VAL A 52 10.09 9.10 -12.29
N TYR A 53 11.20 8.96 -11.56
CA TYR A 53 11.15 8.82 -10.10
C TYR A 53 10.56 10.06 -9.41
N GLU A 54 10.80 11.22 -10.00
CA GLU A 54 10.34 12.53 -9.56
C GLU A 54 8.81 12.66 -9.63
N GLU A 55 8.07 11.71 -10.18
CA GLU A 55 6.60 11.75 -10.16
C GLU A 55 6.01 11.14 -8.88
N TYR A 56 6.81 10.40 -8.09
CA TYR A 56 6.32 9.69 -6.91
C TYR A 56 7.00 10.17 -5.63
N ASP A 57 6.18 10.52 -4.64
CA ASP A 57 6.65 11.03 -3.34
C ASP A 57 7.56 10.04 -2.61
N VAL A 58 7.33 8.74 -2.81
CA VAL A 58 8.17 7.67 -2.23
C VAL A 58 9.65 7.81 -2.60
N PHE A 59 10.02 8.51 -3.68
CA PHE A 59 11.43 8.76 -4.05
C PHE A 59 11.97 10.10 -3.57
N LYS A 60 11.12 10.98 -3.05
CA LYS A 60 11.48 12.34 -2.60
C LYS A 60 11.41 12.50 -1.09
N GLU A 61 10.52 11.76 -0.43
CA GLU A 61 10.29 11.89 0.99
C GLU A 61 11.54 11.48 1.78
N PRO A 62 12.07 12.33 2.67
CA PRO A 62 13.20 11.97 3.51
C PRO A 62 12.84 10.81 4.44
N ILE A 63 13.79 9.92 4.72
CA ILE A 63 13.58 8.87 5.72
C ILE A 63 13.49 9.57 7.10
N PRO A 64 12.40 9.40 7.86
CA PRO A 64 12.30 9.98 9.18
C PRO A 64 13.29 9.26 10.12
N LEU A 65 14.41 9.90 10.39
CA LEU A 65 15.37 9.46 11.39
C LEU A 65 15.13 10.24 12.68
N ILE A 66 14.82 9.53 13.76
CA ILE A 66 14.68 10.13 15.08
C ILE A 66 16.10 10.52 15.53
N PRO A 67 16.34 11.79 15.91
CA PRO A 67 17.64 12.19 16.42
C PRO A 67 17.95 11.43 17.71
N ILE A 68 19.16 10.90 17.83
CA ILE A 68 19.66 10.32 19.07
C ILE A 68 19.96 11.49 20.00
N ILE A 69 19.16 11.65 21.06
CA ILE A 69 19.28 12.74 22.03
C ILE A 69 19.90 12.27 23.34
N GLU A 70 19.92 10.96 23.57
CA GLU A 70 20.43 10.34 24.79
C GLU A 70 21.93 10.10 24.68
N ASN A 71 22.66 10.41 25.75
CA ASN A 71 24.05 10.01 25.86
C ASN A 71 24.13 8.61 26.47
N VAL A 72 24.06 7.58 25.62
CA VAL A 72 24.16 6.18 26.04
C VAL A 72 25.60 5.69 25.92
N GLU A 73 26.20 5.31 27.04
CA GLU A 73 27.49 4.63 27.05
C GLU A 73 27.27 3.11 27.09
N CYS A 74 27.75 2.42 26.05
CA CYS A 74 27.67 0.96 25.94
C CYS A 74 29.05 0.35 26.14
N HIS A 75 29.16 -0.61 27.06
CA HIS A 75 30.33 -1.46 27.21
C HIS A 75 30.02 -2.88 26.74
N PHE A 76 30.87 -3.44 25.89
CA PHE A 76 30.71 -4.79 25.36
C PHE A 76 31.86 -5.69 25.82
N GLU A 77 31.53 -6.78 26.51
CA GLU A 77 32.48 -7.82 26.86
C GLU A 77 32.26 -9.06 25.99
N ASN A 78 33.33 -9.50 25.30
CA ASN A 78 33.32 -10.69 24.44
C ASN A 78 34.06 -11.84 25.12
N VAL A 79 33.43 -12.47 26.13
CA VAL A 79 34.01 -13.59 26.89
C VAL A 79 34.50 -14.72 25.96
N LYS A 80 33.76 -14.98 24.87
CA LYS A 80 34.17 -15.86 23.77
C LYS A 80 34.25 -15.05 22.47
N PRO A 81 35.45 -14.65 22.01
CA PRO A 81 35.60 -13.74 20.88
C PRO A 81 35.42 -14.42 19.51
N ILE A 82 34.87 -15.64 19.45
CA ILE A 82 34.66 -16.38 18.21
C ILE A 82 33.17 -16.64 18.03
N ILE A 83 32.60 -16.01 17.01
CA ILE A 83 31.30 -16.41 16.48
C ILE A 83 31.56 -17.49 15.44
N LYS A 84 31.24 -18.74 15.77
CA LYS A 84 31.36 -19.87 14.85
C LYS A 84 30.01 -20.13 14.18
N VAL A 85 29.99 -20.12 12.86
CA VAL A 85 28.84 -20.50 12.03
C VAL A 85 29.27 -21.61 11.09
N HIS A 86 28.50 -22.68 11.00
CA HIS A 86 28.85 -23.79 10.09
C HIS A 86 28.47 -23.48 8.64
N HIS A 87 27.21 -23.12 8.40
CA HIS A 87 26.72 -22.89 7.05
C HIS A 87 25.82 -21.67 7.01
N ILE A 88 26.06 -20.83 6.01
CA ILE A 88 25.16 -19.74 5.62
C ILE A 88 24.62 -20.10 4.24
N ASP A 89 23.30 -20.33 4.15
CA ASP A 89 22.62 -20.53 2.86
C ASP A 89 21.65 -19.38 2.60
N ILE A 90 21.89 -18.65 1.52
CA ILE A 90 21.10 -17.48 1.11
C ILE A 90 20.57 -17.73 -0.30
N THR A 91 19.25 -17.62 -0.45
CA THR A 91 18.56 -17.73 -1.73
C THR A 91 18.80 -16.50 -2.60
N GLY A 92 18.74 -15.30 -2.03
CA GLY A 92 19.13 -14.09 -2.75
C GLY A 92 19.21 -12.88 -1.84
N ILE A 93 20.11 -11.96 -2.17
CA ILE A 93 20.12 -10.60 -1.64
C ILE A 93 19.85 -9.62 -2.77
N SER A 94 19.00 -8.62 -2.49
CA SER A 94 18.53 -7.67 -3.49
C SER A 94 18.28 -6.29 -2.87
N SER A 95 18.38 -5.25 -3.70
CA SER A 95 17.91 -3.88 -3.41
C SER A 95 18.60 -3.26 -2.20
N SER A 96 19.86 -2.86 -2.37
CA SER A 96 20.70 -2.27 -1.32
C SER A 96 20.93 -3.18 -0.11
N SER A 97 20.90 -4.50 -0.31
CA SER A 97 21.14 -5.46 0.76
C SER A 97 22.64 -5.71 0.97
N LEU A 98 23.05 -5.96 2.21
CA LEU A 98 24.43 -6.31 2.56
C LEU A 98 24.46 -7.65 3.29
N LEU A 99 25.25 -8.60 2.79
CA LEU A 99 25.71 -9.77 3.55
C LEU A 99 27.17 -9.54 3.94
N GLN A 100 27.46 -9.41 5.22
CA GLN A 100 28.83 -9.27 5.70
C GLN A 100 29.21 -10.36 6.69
N ILE A 101 30.36 -10.99 6.45
CA ILE A 101 31.03 -11.89 7.40
C ILE A 101 32.25 -11.15 7.96
N GLY A 102 32.03 -10.43 9.06
CA GLY A 102 33.03 -9.59 9.71
C GLY A 102 32.36 -8.51 10.54
N ASN A 103 33.02 -7.36 10.67
CA ASN A 103 32.55 -6.21 11.45
C ASN A 103 32.33 -4.99 10.56
N CYS A 104 31.19 -4.31 10.71
CA CYS A 104 30.98 -2.97 10.14
C CYS A 104 30.69 -1.94 11.22
N ARG A 105 31.38 -0.81 11.15
CA ARG A 105 31.18 0.32 12.08
C ARG A 105 30.02 1.20 11.68
N HIS A 106 29.91 1.54 10.40
CA HIS A 106 28.90 2.46 9.89
C HIS A 106 28.25 1.88 8.64
N MET A 107 26.93 1.71 8.67
CA MET A 107 26.16 1.20 7.55
C MET A 107 25.00 2.14 7.26
N TYR A 108 24.86 2.55 6.01
CA TYR A 108 23.69 3.26 5.49
C TYR A 108 23.19 2.58 4.23
N THR A 109 21.98 2.05 4.26
CA THR A 109 21.40 1.34 3.11
C THR A 109 19.99 1.81 2.87
N GLU A 110 19.66 2.15 1.63
CA GLU A 110 18.36 2.70 1.27
C GLU A 110 17.84 2.03 -0.01
N ALA A 111 16.64 1.47 0.08
CA ALA A 111 15.94 0.87 -1.03
C ALA A 111 14.54 1.48 -1.13
N ARG A 112 14.20 2.02 -2.30
CA ARG A 112 12.86 2.58 -2.57
C ARG A 112 12.30 1.90 -3.80
N ILE A 113 11.16 1.24 -3.64
CA ILE A 113 10.52 0.49 -4.71
C ILE A 113 9.05 0.89 -4.77
N LYS A 114 8.60 1.34 -5.95
CA LYS A 114 7.18 1.61 -6.19
C LYS A 114 6.64 0.60 -7.18
N HIS A 115 5.72 -0.24 -6.71
CA HIS A 115 4.95 -1.11 -7.58
C HIS A 115 3.74 -0.36 -8.12
N ILE A 116 3.53 -0.44 -9.44
CA ILE A 116 2.40 0.18 -10.14
C ILE A 116 1.71 -0.92 -10.91
N ARG A 117 0.41 -1.11 -10.68
CA ARG A 117 -0.40 -2.06 -11.44
C ARG A 117 -1.36 -1.31 -12.36
N GLN A 118 -1.25 -1.56 -13.65
CA GLN A 118 -2.13 -1.01 -14.68
C GLN A 118 -3.12 -2.10 -15.11
N ILE A 119 -4.39 -1.86 -14.83
CA ILE A 119 -5.50 -2.77 -15.11
C ILE A 119 -6.38 -2.09 -16.16
N GLU A 120 -6.77 -2.83 -17.19
CA GLU A 120 -7.74 -2.31 -18.16
C GLU A 120 -9.11 -2.26 -17.50
N GLN A 121 -9.71 -1.08 -17.47
CA GLN A 121 -11.12 -0.97 -17.12
C GLN A 121 -11.92 -1.40 -18.34
N SER A 122 -12.75 -2.43 -18.18
CA SER A 122 -13.81 -2.67 -19.15
C SER A 122 -14.68 -1.42 -19.11
N ILE A 123 -14.73 -0.67 -20.22
CA ILE A 123 -15.77 0.33 -20.40
C ILE A 123 -17.07 -0.45 -20.28
N ALA A 124 -17.79 -0.28 -19.17
CA ALA A 124 -19.20 -0.64 -19.15
C ALA A 124 -19.80 0.22 -20.25
N THR A 125 -20.02 -0.37 -21.43
CA THR A 125 -20.86 0.22 -22.45
C THR A 125 -22.10 0.65 -21.71
N GLU A 126 -22.37 1.95 -21.67
CA GLU A 126 -23.64 2.47 -21.16
C GLU A 126 -24.72 1.71 -21.93
N VAL A 127 -25.28 0.69 -21.29
CA VAL A 127 -26.44 -0.02 -21.81
C VAL A 127 -27.53 1.03 -21.75
N GLY A 128 -27.74 1.70 -22.88
CA GLY A 128 -28.85 2.61 -23.07
C GLY A 128 -30.12 1.97 -22.53
N ASP A 129 -30.84 2.76 -21.74
CA ASP A 129 -32.26 2.59 -21.49
C ASP A 129 -32.72 1.23 -20.97
N ASN A 130 -32.24 0.83 -19.79
CA ASN A 130 -33.00 -0.09 -18.91
C ASN A 130 -33.84 0.69 -17.88
N LEU A 131 -34.46 1.79 -18.30
CA LEU A 131 -35.58 2.36 -17.56
C LEU A 131 -36.81 1.49 -17.84
N ILE A 132 -37.21 0.71 -16.85
CA ILE A 132 -38.55 0.10 -16.86
C ILE A 132 -39.52 1.28 -16.89
N GLN A 133 -40.30 1.40 -17.97
CA GLN A 133 -41.42 2.34 -18.04
C GLN A 133 -42.37 1.97 -16.89
N LEU A 134 -42.37 2.77 -15.83
CA LEU A 134 -43.42 2.71 -14.81
C LEU A 134 -44.68 3.19 -15.52
N ASN A 135 -45.56 2.27 -15.92
CA ASN A 135 -46.88 2.64 -16.37
C ASN A 135 -47.54 3.48 -15.26
N GLU A 136 -48.00 4.67 -15.64
CA GLU A 136 -48.86 5.52 -14.82
C GLU A 136 -49.98 4.67 -14.16
N PRO A 137 -50.23 4.81 -12.85
CA PRO A 137 -51.03 3.87 -12.06
C PRO A 137 -52.55 3.87 -12.37
N SER A 138 -53.00 4.40 -13.50
CA SER A 138 -54.42 4.55 -13.85
C SER A 138 -55.04 3.36 -14.59
N GLN A 139 -54.28 2.29 -14.88
CA GLN A 139 -54.76 1.16 -15.70
C GLN A 139 -55.05 -0.15 -14.95
N LEU A 140 -55.06 -0.17 -13.61
CA LEU A 140 -55.65 -1.28 -12.86
C LEU A 140 -57.07 -0.89 -12.41
N GLY A 141 -58.07 -1.35 -13.16
CA GLY A 141 -59.46 -1.32 -12.74
C GLY A 141 -59.68 -2.19 -11.50
N ILE A 142 -59.61 -1.58 -10.32
CA ILE A 142 -60.00 -2.19 -9.05
C ILE A 142 -61.27 -1.46 -8.59
N PRO A 143 -62.40 -2.16 -8.40
CA PRO A 143 -63.62 -1.53 -7.91
C PRO A 143 -63.41 -0.98 -6.49
N THR A 144 -63.74 0.30 -6.33
CA THR A 144 -63.72 1.04 -5.07
C THR A 144 -64.59 0.34 -4.01
N SER A 145 -63.97 -0.22 -2.98
CA SER A 145 -64.66 -0.60 -1.75
C SER A 145 -64.52 0.55 -0.77
N GLU A 146 -65.59 1.33 -0.61
CA GLU A 146 -65.67 2.35 0.43
C GLU A 146 -65.59 1.70 1.82
N SER A 147 -64.59 2.09 2.62
CA SER A 147 -64.59 1.86 4.07
C SER A 147 -64.49 3.22 4.78
N PRO A 148 -65.40 3.54 5.71
CA PRO A 148 -65.45 4.84 6.35
C PRO A 148 -64.47 4.86 7.52
N VAL A 149 -63.24 5.32 7.29
CA VAL A 149 -62.31 5.57 8.39
C VAL A 149 -61.72 6.98 8.22
N SER A 150 -62.30 7.94 8.93
CA SER A 150 -61.77 9.29 9.08
C SER A 150 -60.54 9.26 9.98
N VAL A 151 -59.35 9.51 9.43
CA VAL A 151 -58.14 9.73 10.23
C VAL A 151 -58.02 11.22 10.51
N THR A 152 -58.50 11.64 11.67
CA THR A 152 -58.31 13.00 12.22
C THR A 152 -56.93 13.06 12.88
N GLY A 153 -55.97 13.75 12.25
CA GLY A 153 -54.67 14.07 12.84
C GLY A 153 -54.51 15.59 12.99
N THR A 154 -54.04 16.04 14.14
CA THR A 154 -53.61 17.42 14.38
C THR A 154 -52.09 17.53 14.24
N ASP A 155 -51.61 18.63 13.69
CA ASP A 155 -50.18 18.95 13.70
C ASP A 155 -49.68 19.31 15.12
N ILE A 156 -48.36 19.38 15.27
CA ILE A 156 -47.64 19.65 16.53
C ILE A 156 -47.98 20.99 17.21
N MET A 157 -48.85 21.81 16.60
CA MET A 157 -49.38 23.06 17.16
C MET A 157 -50.91 23.08 17.31
N GLY A 158 -51.61 21.97 17.07
CA GLY A 158 -53.00 21.77 17.50
C GLY A 158 -54.09 22.35 16.59
N SER A 159 -53.86 22.48 15.28
CA SER A 159 -54.90 22.87 14.32
C SER A 159 -55.46 21.68 13.53
N PRO A 160 -56.79 21.57 13.34
CA PRO A 160 -57.39 20.52 12.50
C PRO A 160 -57.24 20.87 11.00
N PHE A 161 -56.88 19.88 10.18
CA PHE A 161 -56.85 20.03 8.72
C PHE A 161 -58.28 20.26 8.18
N SER A 162 -58.56 21.47 7.69
CA SER A 162 -59.78 21.74 6.91
C SER A 162 -59.51 21.47 5.43
N GLY A 163 -60.05 20.36 4.92
CA GLY A 163 -60.13 20.11 3.49
C GLY A 163 -61.36 20.79 2.88
N VAL A 164 -61.17 21.52 1.77
CA VAL A 164 -62.19 21.82 0.75
C VAL A 164 -61.45 22.03 -0.59
N GLY A 165 -61.57 21.10 -1.53
CA GLY A 165 -61.52 21.41 -2.98
C GLY A 165 -62.89 21.95 -3.44
N PRO A 166 -63.14 22.30 -4.72
CA PRO A 166 -62.39 21.93 -5.92
C PRO A 166 -62.19 23.12 -6.90
N GLU A 167 -61.73 22.80 -8.13
CA GLU A 167 -61.94 23.58 -9.37
C GLU A 167 -61.14 24.90 -9.52
N GLN A 168 -60.58 25.30 -10.66
CA GLN A 168 -60.85 24.98 -12.06
C GLN A 168 -59.64 25.36 -12.93
N GLU A 169 -59.55 24.65 -14.05
CA GLU A 169 -58.61 24.77 -15.16
C GLU A 169 -58.82 26.07 -15.97
N GLN A 170 -57.73 26.79 -16.27
CA GLN A 170 -57.55 27.63 -17.46
C GLN A 170 -56.08 28.00 -17.66
#